data_AF-A0AA48LD10-F1
#
_entry.id   AF-A0AA48LD10-F1
#
_cell.length_a   1.000
_cell.length_b   1.000
_cell.length_c   1.000
_cell.angle_alpha   90.00
_cell.angle_beta   90.00
_cell.angle_gamma   90.00
#
_symmetry.space_group_name_H-M   'P 1'
#
loop_
_entity.id
_entity.type
_entity.pdbx_description
1 polymer ?
#
loop_
_entity_poly.entity_id
_entity_poly.type
_entity_poly.pdbx_seq_one_letter_code
_entity_poly.pdbx_strand_id
1 'polypeptide(L)' 'MKKVLVLNNEIEAEWMAEILIEEGIPYHIQSYHQAGLNGIFQLEYGWGHLEVDPDYKEWVLKAYKELNRGEFNDGKESE' A
#
# COMPACT_ATOMS: atom_id res chain seq x y z
N MET A 1 2.68 10.91 -11.53
CA MET A 1 2.77 10.05 -10.33
C MET A 1 4.22 9.89 -9.92
N LYS A 2 4.50 9.76 -8.62
CA LYS A 2 5.83 9.49 -8.08
C LYS A 2 5.72 8.42 -6.99
N LYS A 3 6.76 7.58 -6.85
CA LYS A 3 6.89 6.64 -5.73
C LYS A 3 6.84 7.38 -4.40
N VAL A 4 5.91 6.99 -3.54
CA VAL A 4 5.72 7.58 -2.20
C VAL A 4 5.96 6.60 -1.07
N LEU A 5 5.72 5.30 -1.30
CA LEU A 5 5.72 4.27 -0.26
C LEU A 5 6.19 2.94 -0.84
N VAL A 6 6.96 2.17 -0.05
CA VAL A 6 7.30 0.76 -0.33
C VAL A 6 6.36 -0.10 0.51
N LEU A 7 5.78 -1.12 -0.12
CA LEU A 7 4.85 -2.07 0.48
C LEU A 7 5.62 -3.36 0.77
N ASN A 8 5.47 -3.95 1.96
CA ASN A 8 6.29 -5.10 2.38
C ASN A 8 5.73 -6.43 1.91
N ASN A 9 4.42 -6.52 1.70
CA ASN A 9 3.72 -7.73 1.28
C ASN A 9 2.52 -7.37 0.39
N GLU A 10 1.92 -8.39 -0.22
CA GLU A 10 0.76 -8.25 -1.10
C GLU A 10 -0.48 -7.73 -0.36
N ILE A 11 -0.68 -8.15 0.88
CA ILE A 11 -1.84 -7.77 1.70
C ILE A 11 -1.84 -6.25 1.96
N GLU A 12 -0.69 -5.67 2.31
CA GLU A 12 -0.53 -4.21 2.46
C GLU A 12 -0.85 -3.47 1.15
N ALA A 13 -0.50 -4.07 0.00
CA ALA A 13 -0.78 -3.47 -1.31
C ALA A 13 -2.27 -3.49 -1.62
N GLU A 14 -2.95 -4.60 -1.36
CA GLU A 14 -4.39 -4.76 -1.55
C GLU A 14 -5.18 -3.79 -0.66
N TRP A 15 -4.86 -3.71 0.64
CA TRP A 15 -5.56 -2.77 1.52
C TRP A 15 -5.34 -1.32 1.13
N MET A 16 -4.11 -0.93 0.80
CA MET A 16 -3.85 0.43 0.32
C MET A 16 -4.58 0.72 -0.98
N ALA A 17 -4.70 -0.26 -1.88
CA ALA A 17 -5.47 -0.12 -3.11
C ALA A 17 -6.96 0.14 -2.82
N GLU A 18 -7.58 -0.63 -1.93
CA GLU A 18 -8.97 -0.45 -1.51
C GLU A 18 -9.21 0.95 -0.94
N ILE A 19 -8.39 1.36 0.03
CA ILE A 19 -8.46 2.69 0.67
C ILE A 19 -8.39 3.82 -0.37
N LEU A 20 -7.48 3.71 -1.34
CA LEU A 20 -7.32 4.74 -2.37
C LEU A 20 -8.46 4.75 -3.39
N ILE A 21 -9.04 3.59 -3.69
CA ILE A 21 -10.25 3.48 -4.52
C ILE A 21 -11.42 4.18 -3.83
N GLU A 22 -11.64 3.90 -2.54
CA GLU A 22 -12.74 4.49 -1.76
C GLU A 22 -12.63 6.01 -1.66
N GLU A 23 -11.41 6.51 -1.48
CA GLU A 23 -11.13 7.96 -1.41
C GLU A 23 -11.03 8.63 -2.79
N GLY A 24 -11.16 7.85 -3.88
CA GLY A 24 -11.11 8.36 -5.25
C GLY A 24 -9.74 8.92 -5.65
N ILE A 25 -8.65 8.46 -5.01
CA ILE A 25 -7.30 8.94 -5.24
C ILE A 25 -6.67 8.14 -6.40
N PRO A 26 -6.22 8.78 -7.48
CA PRO A 26 -5.51 8.08 -8.55
C PRO A 26 -4.17 7.53 -8.07
N TYR A 27 -3.93 6.24 -8.29
CA TYR A 27 -2.71 5.56 -7.85
C TYR A 27 -2.17 4.57 -8.88
N HIS A 28 -0.93 4.18 -8.69
CA HIS A 28 -0.28 3.07 -9.40
C HIS A 28 0.50 2.22 -8.40
N ILE A 29 0.23 0.91 -8.37
CA ILE A 29 0.99 -0.05 -7.56
C ILE A 29 1.83 -0.90 -8.50
N GLN A 30 3.12 -0.99 -8.20
CA GLN A 30 4.08 -1.80 -8.93
C GLN A 30 4.67 -2.87 -8.00
N SER A 31 4.40 -4.14 -8.27
CA SER A 31 5.06 -5.24 -7.57
C SER A 31 6.47 -5.48 -8.13
N TYR A 32 7.37 -5.94 -7.26
CA TYR A 32 8.74 -6.36 -7.57
C TYR A 32 8.85 -7.86 -7.83
N HIS A 33 7.74 -8.58 -7.76
CA HIS A 33 7.68 -10.00 -8.08
C HIS A 33 7.94 -10.23 -9.57
N GLN A 34 9.21 -10.40 -9.93
CA GLN A 34 9.58 -11.13 -11.14
C GLN A 34 9.33 -12.61 -10.90
N ALA A 35 8.63 -13.26 -11.84
CA ALA A 35 8.21 -14.64 -11.76
C ALA A 35 9.36 -15.58 -11.30
N GLY A 36 9.31 -16.07 -10.06
CA GLY A 36 10.07 -17.24 -9.63
C GLY A 36 11.05 -17.11 -8.46
N LEU A 37 11.15 -15.99 -7.75
CA LEU A 37 12.01 -15.90 -6.55
C LEU A 37 11.18 -15.94 -5.26
N ASN A 38 11.07 -17.15 -4.73
CA ASN A 38 10.30 -17.52 -3.56
C ASN A 38 10.89 -16.91 -2.27
N GLY A 39 10.22 -15.89 -1.71
CA GLY A 39 10.26 -15.51 -0.29
C GLY A 39 11.51 -14.81 0.27
N ILE A 40 12.72 -15.10 -0.20
CA ILE A 40 13.96 -14.57 0.40
C ILE A 40 14.25 -13.13 -0.06
N PHE A 41 13.86 -12.77 -1.28
CA PHE A 41 14.08 -11.42 -1.85
C PHE A 41 13.18 -10.34 -1.23
N GLN A 42 12.03 -10.70 -0.64
CA GLN A 42 11.08 -9.75 -0.05
C GLN A 42 11.65 -9.05 1.20
N LEU A 43 12.58 -9.69 1.92
CA LEU A 43 13.17 -9.14 3.15
C LEU A 43 14.08 -7.92 2.92
N GLU A 44 14.66 -7.76 1.72
CA GLU A 44 15.53 -6.63 1.41
C GLU A 44 14.86 -5.50 0.61
N TYR A 45 13.84 -5.82 -0.21
CA TYR A 45 13.26 -4.85 -1.16
C TYR A 45 11.77 -4.56 -0.94
N GLY A 46 11.08 -5.31 -0.08
CA GLY A 46 9.62 -5.31 0.03
C GLY A 46 8.94 -6.08 -1.13
N TRP A 47 7.61 -6.04 -1.17
CA TRP A 47 6.79 -6.63 -2.24
C TRP A 47 6.66 -5.72 -3.46
N GLY A 48 6.64 -4.40 -3.25
CA GLY A 48 6.44 -3.43 -4.32
C GLY A 48 6.43 -2.00 -3.82
N HIS A 49 5.94 -1.09 -4.65
CA HIS A 49 5.76 0.32 -4.27
C HIS A 49 4.45 0.90 -4.77
N LEU A 50 3.99 1.92 -4.05
CA LEU A 50 2.85 2.75 -4.39
C LEU A 50 3.32 4.10 -4.93
N GLU A 51 2.70 4.51 -6.03
CA GLU A 51 2.84 5.83 -6.63
C GLU A 51 1.51 6.57 -6.63
N VAL A 52 1.55 7.85 -6.30
CA VAL A 52 0.41 8.77 -6.36
C VAL A 52 0.88 10.13 -6.87
N ASP A 53 -0.04 11.06 -7.06
CA ASP A 53 0.34 12.47 -7.20
C ASP A 53 1.03 12.97 -5.91
N PRO A 54 2.15 13.72 -5.99
CA PRO A 54 2.82 14.28 -4.82
C PRO A 54 1.90 15.00 -3.83
N ASP A 55 0.79 15.58 -4.29
CA ASP A 55 -0.18 16.27 -3.45
C ASP A 55 -0.87 15.32 -2.44
N TYR A 56 -0.96 14.02 -2.75
CA TYR A 56 -1.52 12.99 -1.85
C TYR A 56 -0.48 12.29 -0.99
N LYS A 57 0.82 12.59 -1.14
CA LYS A 57 1.90 11.87 -0.46
C LYS A 57 1.71 11.83 1.06
N GLU A 58 1.43 12.97 1.68
CA GLU A 58 1.31 13.05 3.15
C GLU A 58 0.09 12.27 3.66
N TRP A 59 -1.02 12.35 2.93
CA TRP A 59 -2.25 11.62 3.23
C TRP A 59 -2.01 10.11 3.14
N VAL A 60 -1.37 9.63 2.07
CA VAL A 60 -1.05 8.21 1.86
C VAL A 60 -0.14 7.66 2.96
N LEU A 61 0.90 8.41 3.33
CA LEU A 61 1.80 8.00 4.40
C LEU A 61 1.10 7.93 5.76
N LYS A 62 0.12 8.80 6.01
CA LYS A 62 -0.70 8.77 7.21
C LYS A 62 -1.61 7.55 7.23
N ALA A 63 -2.37 7.31 6.16
CA ALA A 63 -3.27 6.15 6.04
C ALA A 63 -2.50 4.83 6.24
N TYR A 64 -1.34 4.68 5.59
CA TYR A 64 -0.50 3.50 5.75
C TYR A 64 0.02 3.31 7.18
N LYS A 65 0.34 4.40 7.88
CA LYS A 65 0.78 4.34 9.28
C LYS A 65 -0.36 3.92 10.22
N GLU A 66 -1.58 4.37 9.97
CA GLU A 66 -2.78 3.97 10.72
C GLU A 66 -3.12 2.50 10.49
N LEU A 67 -2.99 2.03 9.24
CA LEU A 67 -3.11 0.62 8.86
C LEU A 67 -2.12 -0.28 9.61
N ASN A 68 -0.84 0.08 9.64
CA ASN A 68 0.18 -0.70 10.36
C ASN A 68 0.03 -0.69 11.88
N ARG A 69 -0.69 0.27 12.45
CA ARG A 69 -0.99 0.32 13.88
C ARG A 69 -2.18 -0.54 14.26
N GLY A 70 -2.91 -1.09 13.28
CA GLY A 70 -4.20 -1.74 13.51
C GLY A 70 -5.30 -0.76 13.94
N GLU A 71 -5.10 0.54 13.70
CA GLU A 71 -6.04 1.61 14.06
C GLU A 71 -6.90 2.05 12.86
N PHE A 72 -6.74 1.39 11.71
CA PHE A 72 -7.54 1.65 10.52
C PHE A 72 -8.94 1.07 10.71
N ASN A 73 -9.88 1.91 11.12
CA ASN A 73 -11.29 1.56 11.24
C ASN A 73 -11.90 1.50 9.83
N ASP A 74 -11.98 0.30 9.25
CA ASP A 74 -12.64 0.00 7.97
C ASP A 74 -14.18 0.20 7.99
N GLY A 75 -14.76 0.79 9.05
CA GLY A 75 -16.21 1.02 9.13
C GLY A 75 -17.10 -0.22 9.05
N LYS A 76 -16.55 -1.45 9.03
CA LYS A 76 -17.30 -2.69 9.12
C LYS A 76 -17.60 -2.97 10.59
N GLU A 77 -18.67 -2.38 11.10
CA GLU A 77 -19.37 -2.96 12.25
C GLU A 77 -19.68 -4.43 11.92
N SER A 78 -19.12 -5.32 12.72
CA SER A 78 -19.48 -6.74 12.77
C SER A 78 -20.95 -6.88 13.17
N GLU A 79 -21.80 -7.27 12.22
CA GLU A 79 -23.13 -7.83 12.45
C GLU A 79 -23.05 -9.32 12.82
#